data_AF-A0A0F7X050-F1
#
_entry.id   AF-A0A0F7X050-F1
#
_cell.length_a   1.000
_cell.length_b   1.000
_cell.length_c   1.000
_cell.angle_alpha   90.00
_cell.angle_beta   90.00
_cell.angle_gamma   90.00
#
_symmetry.space_group_name_H-M   'P 1'
#
loop_
_entity.id
_entity.type
_entity.pdbx_description
1 polymer ?
#
loop_
_entity_poly.entity_id
_entity_poly.type
_entity_poly.pdbx_seq_one_letter_code
_entity_poly.pdbx_strand_id
1 'polypeptide(L)'
;MSTVTTEPCSSIHISLNNDWRDSQPYSLDRASELLHFRFLPSLVFSNWKVEQQIETLCHKSEKHRLISPLAKWLGKLHKQDLLCPPAPPVSVCWINAHVGYGVFARDEIAPWTYIGEYTGILRHRQAIWMDENDYCFRYPMPLFTLRYFTIDSGKQGNVTRFINHSEQPNAEAIGVFSEGLFHVIIRTIAPIYAGQEICYHYGPLYWKHRKKREEFIPEEE
;
A
#
# COMPACT_ATOMS: atom_id res chain seq x y z
N MET A 1 12.44 13.66 29.31
CA MET A 1 12.02 13.55 27.90
C MET A 1 12.08 12.08 27.54
N SER A 2 10.94 11.39 27.65
CA SER A 2 10.86 9.96 27.42
C SER A 2 10.94 9.69 25.93
N THR A 3 12.03 9.08 25.49
CA THR A 3 12.17 8.55 24.13
C THR A 3 11.20 7.39 23.98
N VAL A 4 10.06 7.64 23.34
CA VAL A 4 9.16 6.57 22.91
C VAL A 4 9.88 5.85 21.77
N THR A 5 10.61 4.78 22.10
CA THR A 5 10.96 3.74 21.16
C THR A 5 9.66 3.06 20.74
N THR A 6 9.09 3.51 19.62
CA THR A 6 8.00 2.84 18.93
C THR A 6 8.54 1.52 18.39
N GLU A 7 8.23 0.42 19.07
CA GLU A 7 8.46 -0.90 18.49
C GLU A 7 7.69 -1.04 17.16
N PRO A 8 8.27 -1.69 16.14
CA PRO A 8 7.55 -1.95 14.91
C PRO A 8 6.26 -2.71 15.21
N CYS A 9 5.18 -2.38 14.49
CA CYS A 9 3.87 -2.98 14.65
C CYS A 9 3.99 -4.52 14.58
N SER A 10 3.93 -5.17 15.74
CA SER A 10 4.22 -6.61 15.90
C SER A 10 3.00 -7.49 15.64
N SER A 11 1.82 -6.87 15.46
CA SER A 11 0.56 -7.56 15.25
C SER A 11 -0.36 -6.78 14.31
N ILE A 12 -1.19 -7.48 13.54
CA ILE A 12 -2.28 -6.89 12.76
C ILE A 12 -3.61 -7.47 13.20
N HIS A 13 -4.67 -6.66 13.14
CA HIS A 13 -6.01 -7.16 13.44
C HIS A 13 -6.64 -7.77 12.19
N ILE A 14 -7.16 -8.99 12.31
CA ILE A 14 -7.82 -9.69 11.22
C ILE A 14 -9.18 -10.19 11.72
N SER A 15 -10.23 -9.96 10.92
CA SER A 15 -11.50 -10.67 11.06
C SER A 15 -11.67 -11.64 9.88
N LEU A 16 -12.03 -12.89 10.18
CA LEU A 16 -12.30 -13.93 9.18
C LEU A 16 -13.77 -13.98 8.74
N ASN A 17 -14.56 -13.03 9.23
CA ASN A 17 -15.91 -12.80 8.78
C ASN A 17 -16.10 -11.31 8.43
N ASN A 18 -17.32 -10.95 8.04
CA ASN A 18 -17.67 -9.60 7.61
C ASN A 18 -17.97 -8.63 8.76
N ASP A 19 -17.81 -9.04 10.02
CA ASP A 19 -17.89 -8.16 11.18
C ASP A 19 -16.48 -7.77 11.65
N TRP A 20 -16.17 -6.49 11.54
CA TRP A 20 -14.88 -5.93 11.99
C TRP A 20 -14.71 -6.02 13.51
N ARG A 21 -15.80 -6.12 14.28
CA ARG A 21 -15.76 -6.24 15.75
C ARG A 21 -15.18 -7.57 16.20
N ASP A 22 -15.28 -8.59 15.35
CA ASP A 22 -14.70 -9.91 15.60
C ASP A 22 -13.20 -9.94 15.29
N SER A 23 -12.60 -8.81 14.86
CA SER A 23 -11.18 -8.76 14.55
C SER A 23 -10.31 -9.00 15.79
N GLN A 24 -9.39 -9.96 15.67
CA GLN A 24 -8.44 -10.30 16.72
C GLN A 24 -7.01 -9.93 16.30
N PRO A 25 -6.11 -9.59 17.25
CA PRO A 25 -4.72 -9.35 16.93
C PRO A 25 -4.00 -10.66 16.61
N TYR A 26 -3.33 -10.71 15.45
CA TYR A 26 -2.44 -11.80 15.05
C TYR A 26 -1.01 -11.29 14.95
N SER A 27 -0.04 -12.06 15.41
CA SER A 27 1.37 -11.83 15.10
C SER A 27 1.60 -11.80 13.58
N LEU A 28 2.60 -11.07 13.09
CA LEU A 28 2.89 -11.02 11.65
C LEU A 28 3.14 -12.39 11.01
N ASP A 29 3.76 -13.33 11.71
CA ASP A 29 3.99 -14.70 11.20
C ASP A 29 2.68 -15.44 10.98
N ARG A 30 1.83 -15.49 12.02
CA ARG A 30 0.51 -16.12 11.91
C ARG A 30 -0.40 -15.46 10.88
N ALA A 31 -0.37 -14.13 10.81
CA ALA A 31 -1.08 -13.38 9.78
C ALA A 31 -0.57 -13.71 8.36
N SER A 32 0.74 -13.93 8.21
CA SER A 32 1.34 -14.29 6.93
C SER A 32 0.89 -15.67 6.44
N GLU A 33 0.81 -16.63 7.36
CA GLU A 33 0.26 -17.97 7.09
C GLU A 33 -1.19 -17.88 6.64
N LEU A 34 -2.04 -17.23 7.44
CA LEU A 34 -3.48 -17.11 7.24
C LEU A 34 -3.85 -16.44 5.91
N LEU A 35 -3.10 -15.40 5.54
CA LEU A 35 -3.36 -14.61 4.34
C LEU A 35 -2.55 -15.08 3.12
N HIS A 36 -1.73 -16.13 3.28
CA HIS A 36 -0.73 -16.59 2.31
C HIS A 36 0.06 -15.43 1.69
N PHE A 37 0.55 -14.53 2.56
CA PHE A 37 1.10 -13.24 2.17
C PHE A 37 2.25 -12.84 3.09
N ARG A 38 3.34 -12.32 2.52
CA ARG A 38 4.47 -11.85 3.32
C ARG A 38 4.35 -10.37 3.63
N PHE A 39 4.33 -10.02 4.92
CA PHE A 39 4.38 -8.62 5.33
C PHE A 39 5.77 -7.99 5.13
N LEU A 40 5.80 -6.81 4.53
CA LEU A 40 6.99 -6.00 4.26
C LEU A 40 6.82 -4.64 4.95
N PRO A 41 7.76 -4.25 5.85
CA PRO A 41 7.68 -2.99 6.58
C PRO A 41 7.97 -1.77 5.68
N SER A 42 8.63 -1.99 4.55
CA SER A 42 9.02 -0.96 3.58
C SER A 42 8.99 -1.53 2.17
N LEU A 43 9.09 -0.65 1.18
CA LEU A 43 9.32 -1.05 -0.21
C LEU A 43 10.61 -1.86 -0.35
N VAL A 44 10.59 -2.91 -1.16
CA VAL A 44 11.76 -3.78 -1.40
C VAL A 44 12.08 -3.83 -2.89
N PHE A 45 13.34 -3.66 -3.26
CA PHE A 45 13.76 -3.81 -4.65
C PHE A 45 13.92 -5.29 -5.02
N SER A 46 13.42 -5.67 -6.19
CA SER A 46 13.58 -7.03 -6.74
C SER A 46 15.03 -7.50 -6.87
N ASN A 47 15.98 -6.59 -7.11
CA ASN A 47 17.41 -6.83 -7.08
C ASN A 47 18.18 -5.50 -7.08
N TRP A 48 19.47 -5.57 -6.74
CA TRP A 48 20.35 -4.40 -6.67
C TRP A 48 20.46 -3.61 -7.98
N LYS A 49 20.32 -4.25 -9.15
CA LYS A 49 20.37 -3.54 -10.44
C LYS A 49 19.15 -2.64 -10.62
N VAL A 50 17.98 -3.07 -10.15
CA VAL A 50 16.75 -2.28 -10.16
C VAL A 50 16.88 -1.09 -9.23
N GLU A 51 17.37 -1.32 -8.01
CA GLU A 51 17.65 -0.27 -7.02
C GLU A 51 18.58 0.82 -7.59
N GLN A 52 19.78 0.42 -8.06
CA GLN A 52 20.75 1.36 -8.64
C GLN A 52 20.20 2.15 -9.83
N GLN A 53 19.38 1.52 -10.68
CA GLN A 53 18.72 2.20 -11.79
C GLN A 53 17.73 3.24 -11.31
N ILE A 54 16.89 2.91 -10.32
CA ILE A 54 15.88 3.81 -9.77
C ILE A 54 16.53 4.99 -9.05
N GLU A 55 17.55 4.75 -8.23
CA GLU A 55 18.33 5.80 -7.58
C GLU A 55 18.93 6.76 -8.61
N THR A 56 19.57 6.22 -9.66
CA THR A 56 20.15 7.03 -10.74
C THR A 56 19.09 7.87 -11.45
N LEU A 57 17.91 7.28 -11.74
CA LEU A 57 16.83 7.98 -12.42
C LEU A 57 16.18 9.04 -11.53
N CYS A 58 16.00 8.78 -10.24
CA CYS A 58 15.49 9.75 -9.28
C CYS A 58 16.47 10.91 -9.11
N HIS A 59 17.76 10.63 -8.96
CA HIS A 59 18.80 11.65 -8.88
C HIS A 59 18.84 12.54 -10.13
N LYS A 60 18.78 11.93 -11.33
CA LYS A 60 18.68 12.69 -12.60
C LYS A 60 17.40 13.52 -12.64
N SER A 61 16.26 12.95 -12.30
CA SER A 61 14.97 13.64 -12.27
C SER A 61 14.99 14.85 -11.33
N GLU A 62 15.62 14.70 -10.16
CA GLU A 62 15.80 15.79 -9.22
C GLU A 62 16.71 16.89 -9.77
N LYS A 63 17.90 16.51 -10.28
CA LYS A 63 18.87 17.44 -10.88
C LYS A 63 18.25 18.25 -12.03
N HIS A 64 17.42 17.61 -12.84
CA HIS A 64 16.73 18.24 -13.96
C HIS A 64 15.39 18.91 -13.59
N ARG A 65 15.03 18.97 -12.29
CA ARG A 65 13.80 19.61 -11.78
C ARG A 65 12.50 19.01 -12.34
N LEU A 66 12.50 17.70 -12.55
CA LEU A 66 11.37 16.94 -13.11
C LEU A 66 10.47 16.33 -12.02
N ILE A 67 10.87 16.48 -10.76
CA ILE A 67 10.08 16.11 -9.58
C ILE A 67 9.22 17.30 -9.18
N SER A 68 7.90 17.09 -9.08
CA SER A 68 6.98 18.18 -8.77
C SER A 68 7.24 18.78 -7.38
N PRO A 69 7.06 20.10 -7.19
CA PRO A 69 7.16 20.73 -5.87
C PRO A 69 6.21 20.09 -4.84
N LEU A 70 5.01 19.67 -5.29
CA LEU A 70 4.03 19.00 -4.44
C LEU A 70 4.54 17.66 -3.92
N ALA A 71 5.14 16.81 -4.77
CA ALA A 71 5.68 15.52 -4.34
C ALA A 71 6.82 15.70 -3.31
N LYS A 72 7.67 16.71 -3.50
CA LYS A 72 8.73 17.06 -2.54
C LYS A 72 8.16 17.59 -1.22
N TRP A 73 7.14 18.44 -1.28
CA TRP A 73 6.49 18.99 -0.08
C TRP A 73 5.79 17.87 0.71
N LEU A 74 5.04 17.00 0.04
CA LEU A 74 4.40 15.83 0.66
C LEU A 74 5.43 14.87 1.25
N GLY A 75 6.57 14.66 0.57
CA GLY A 75 7.65 13.84 1.11
C GLY A 75 8.27 14.42 2.38
N LYS A 76 8.38 15.75 2.47
CA LYS A 76 8.78 16.42 3.72
C LYS A 76 7.71 16.28 4.81
N LEU A 77 6.44 16.45 4.46
CA LEU A 77 5.30 16.34 5.38
C LEU A 77 5.25 14.95 6.03
N HIS A 78 5.35 13.89 5.22
CA HIS A 78 5.24 12.49 5.64
C HIS A 78 6.60 11.84 5.92
N LYS A 79 7.68 12.61 6.09
CA LYS A 79 9.02 12.05 6.30
C LYS A 79 9.07 11.15 7.55
N GLN A 80 8.46 11.60 8.65
CA GLN A 80 8.43 10.80 9.88
C GLN A 80 7.55 9.57 9.72
N ASP A 81 6.42 9.68 9.02
CA ASP A 81 5.53 8.54 8.75
C ASP A 81 6.21 7.46 7.90
N LEU A 82 7.07 7.84 6.94
CA LEU A 82 7.83 6.89 6.14
C LEU A 82 8.96 6.21 6.93
N LEU A 83 9.64 6.96 7.81
CA LEU A 83 10.75 6.43 8.61
C LEU A 83 10.26 5.57 9.79
N CYS A 84 9.13 5.95 10.36
CA CYS A 84 8.51 5.30 11.51
C CYS A 84 7.00 5.24 11.29
N PRO A 85 6.51 4.27 10.50
CA PRO A 85 5.10 4.16 10.18
C PRO A 85 4.25 4.02 11.45
N PRO A 86 3.25 4.89 11.66
CA PRO A 86 2.29 4.68 12.74
C PRO A 86 1.49 3.40 12.47
N ALA A 87 0.92 2.82 13.53
CA ALA A 87 -0.05 1.73 13.41
C ALA A 87 -1.46 2.34 13.42
N PRO A 88 -2.09 2.62 12.26
CA PRO A 88 -3.45 3.13 12.25
C PRO A 88 -4.41 2.09 12.86
N PRO A 89 -5.51 2.52 13.50
CA PRO A 89 -6.46 1.61 14.12
C PRO A 89 -7.31 0.93 13.03
N VAL A 90 -6.73 -0.02 12.32
CA VAL A 90 -7.40 -0.73 11.22
C VAL A 90 -7.39 -2.24 11.44
N SER A 91 -8.30 -2.94 10.76
CA SER A 91 -8.36 -4.39 10.65
C SER A 91 -8.51 -4.81 9.20
N VAL A 92 -7.92 -5.95 8.85
CA VAL A 92 -8.19 -6.63 7.58
C VAL A 92 -9.36 -7.58 7.80
N CYS A 93 -10.48 -7.41 7.09
CA CYS A 93 -11.69 -8.19 7.31
C CYS A 93 -12.08 -8.96 6.05
N TRP A 94 -12.46 -10.23 6.20
CA TRP A 94 -13.04 -11.00 5.10
C TRP A 94 -14.42 -10.47 4.74
N ILE A 95 -14.64 -10.09 3.48
CA ILE A 95 -15.94 -9.55 3.04
C ILE A 95 -16.79 -10.65 2.43
N ASN A 96 -16.32 -11.27 1.34
CA ASN A 96 -16.95 -12.40 0.67
C ASN A 96 -16.02 -12.98 -0.41
N ALA A 97 -16.42 -14.09 -1.04
CA ALA A 97 -15.63 -14.77 -2.08
C ALA A 97 -15.36 -13.94 -3.35
N HIS A 98 -16.16 -12.91 -3.64
CA HIS A 98 -16.00 -12.08 -4.84
C HIS A 98 -15.00 -10.93 -4.63
N VAL A 99 -15.07 -10.27 -3.46
CA VAL A 99 -14.19 -9.16 -3.09
C VAL A 99 -12.88 -9.68 -2.49
N GLY A 100 -12.99 -10.68 -1.63
CA GLY A 100 -11.93 -11.12 -0.75
C GLY A 100 -11.94 -10.33 0.56
N TYR A 101 -10.77 -9.80 0.92
CA TYR A 101 -10.57 -9.00 2.12
C TYR A 101 -10.70 -7.50 1.83
N GLY A 102 -11.08 -6.73 2.85
CA GLY A 102 -11.04 -5.26 2.87
C GLY A 102 -10.36 -4.72 4.13
N VAL A 103 -10.18 -3.41 4.20
CA VAL A 103 -9.60 -2.74 5.38
C VAL A 103 -10.66 -1.88 6.04
N PHE A 104 -10.89 -2.09 7.33
CA PHE A 104 -11.90 -1.41 8.11
C PHE A 104 -11.26 -0.63 9.25
N ALA A 105 -11.82 0.55 9.56
CA ALA A 105 -11.40 1.31 10.72
C ALA A 105 -11.93 0.65 12.01
N ARG A 106 -11.07 0.49 13.02
CA ARG A 106 -11.44 0.01 14.37
C ARG A 106 -11.77 1.15 15.34
N ASP A 107 -11.38 2.38 14.98
CA ASP A 107 -11.66 3.60 15.73
C ASP A 107 -11.85 4.77 14.75
N GLU A 108 -12.22 5.95 15.23
CA GLU A 108 -12.28 7.17 14.43
C GLU A 108 -10.89 7.55 13.90
N ILE A 109 -10.81 7.84 12.59
CA ILE A 109 -9.60 8.29 11.91
C ILE A 109 -9.90 9.66 11.30
N ALA A 110 -9.13 10.67 11.72
CA ALA A 110 -9.26 12.04 11.23
C ALA A 110 -8.96 12.13 9.71
N PRO A 111 -9.49 13.14 8.99
CA PRO A 111 -9.07 13.42 7.61
C PRO A 111 -7.58 13.75 7.53
N TRP A 112 -6.96 13.47 6.38
CA TRP A 112 -5.53 13.69 6.10
C TRP A 112 -4.57 12.84 6.95
N THR A 113 -5.07 11.77 7.55
CA THR A 113 -4.27 10.83 8.35
C THR A 113 -3.55 9.84 7.44
N TYR A 114 -2.25 9.68 7.66
CA TYR A 114 -1.44 8.65 7.01
C TYR A 114 -1.92 7.25 7.42
N ILE A 115 -2.26 6.41 6.44
CA ILE A 115 -2.64 5.00 6.67
C ILE A 115 -1.44 4.08 6.45
N GLY A 116 -0.64 4.31 5.42
CA GLY A 116 0.51 3.46 5.13
C GLY A 116 1.15 3.75 3.79
N GLU A 117 2.41 3.36 3.63
CA GLU A 117 3.05 3.23 2.32
C GLU A 117 2.45 2.02 1.61
N TYR A 118 2.19 2.13 0.31
CA TYR A 118 1.85 0.98 -0.53
C TYR A 118 3.12 0.17 -0.83
N THR A 119 3.42 -0.79 0.05
CA THR A 119 4.65 -1.60 -0.05
C THR A 119 4.47 -2.82 -0.94
N GLY A 120 5.61 -3.33 -1.44
CA GLY A 120 5.67 -4.49 -2.32
C GLY A 120 7.07 -4.65 -2.91
N ILE A 121 7.17 -5.46 -3.95
CA ILE A 121 8.42 -5.65 -4.69
C ILE A 121 8.48 -4.65 -5.85
N LEU A 122 9.42 -3.71 -5.78
CA LEU A 122 9.71 -2.77 -6.85
C LEU A 122 10.55 -3.45 -7.95
N ARG A 123 9.97 -3.56 -9.14
CA ARG A 123 10.54 -4.30 -10.28
C ARG A 123 10.28 -3.60 -11.61
N HIS A 124 11.00 -4.01 -12.64
CA HIS A 124 10.65 -3.66 -14.02
C HIS A 124 9.30 -4.27 -14.38
N ARG A 125 8.46 -3.50 -15.07
CA ARG A 125 7.37 -4.12 -15.82
C ARG A 125 7.92 -4.81 -17.06
N GLN A 126 7.49 -6.04 -17.28
CA GLN A 126 7.76 -6.74 -18.53
C GLN A 126 6.70 -6.35 -19.56
N ALA A 127 7.08 -5.59 -20.59
CA ALA A 127 6.15 -5.03 -21.57
C ALA A 127 5.40 -6.07 -22.44
N ILE A 128 5.92 -7.31 -22.49
CA ILE A 128 5.46 -8.38 -23.41
C ILE A 128 4.55 -9.38 -22.68
N TRP A 129 4.52 -9.35 -21.35
CA TRP A 129 3.80 -10.34 -20.54
C TRP A 129 2.63 -9.68 -19.80
N MET A 130 1.52 -10.41 -19.66
CA MET A 130 0.45 -10.12 -18.69
C MET A 130 0.93 -10.35 -17.24
N ASP A 131 2.17 -9.94 -16.94
CA ASP A 131 2.88 -10.17 -15.69
C ASP A 131 2.45 -9.18 -14.58
N GLU A 132 1.43 -8.36 -14.84
CA GLU A 132 0.82 -7.50 -13.84
C GLU A 132 -0.43 -8.17 -13.28
N ASN A 133 -0.41 -8.40 -11.97
CA ASN A 133 -1.58 -8.81 -11.21
C ASN A 133 -2.40 -7.58 -10.76
N ASP A 134 -3.57 -7.84 -10.18
CA ASP A 134 -4.51 -6.82 -9.67
C ASP A 134 -3.94 -5.88 -8.58
N TYR A 135 -2.75 -6.15 -8.05
CA TYR A 135 -2.12 -5.44 -6.94
C TYR A 135 -0.83 -4.72 -7.36
N CYS A 136 -0.54 -4.65 -8.66
CA CYS A 136 0.57 -3.89 -9.20
C CYS A 136 0.25 -2.39 -9.24
N PHE A 137 1.05 -1.58 -8.56
CA PHE A 137 0.94 -0.13 -8.55
C PHE A 137 2.07 0.48 -9.40
N ARG A 138 1.75 1.29 -10.39
CA ARG A 138 2.76 1.93 -11.23
C ARG A 138 3.64 2.88 -10.40
N TYR A 139 4.95 2.68 -10.41
CA TYR A 139 5.89 3.53 -9.68
C TYR A 139 5.84 4.97 -10.23
N PRO A 140 5.67 6.01 -9.39
CA PRO A 140 5.28 7.37 -9.84
C PRO A 140 6.48 8.19 -10.33
N MET A 141 7.35 7.57 -11.13
CA MET A 141 8.51 8.21 -11.72
C MET A 141 8.14 8.91 -13.04
N PRO A 142 8.74 10.06 -13.38
CA PRO A 142 8.44 10.73 -14.63
C PRO A 142 8.82 9.87 -15.84
N LEU A 143 8.00 9.93 -16.89
CA LEU A 143 8.10 9.12 -18.10
C LEU A 143 9.25 9.58 -19.00
N PHE A 144 10.47 9.09 -18.76
CA PHE A 144 11.59 9.27 -19.71
C PHE A 144 11.78 8.08 -20.65
N THR A 145 11.12 6.95 -20.37
CA THR A 145 11.35 5.69 -21.07
C THR A 145 10.05 4.93 -21.28
N LEU A 146 9.97 4.14 -22.37
CA LEU A 146 8.90 3.15 -22.60
C LEU A 146 8.90 2.00 -21.58
N ARG A 147 9.98 1.89 -20.78
CA ARG A 147 10.08 1.00 -19.63
C ARG A 147 9.66 1.76 -18.39
N TYR A 148 8.74 1.20 -17.62
CA TYR A 148 8.34 1.74 -16.32
C TYR A 148 8.47 0.67 -15.24
N PHE A 149 8.64 1.14 -14.00
CA PHE A 149 8.72 0.29 -12.83
C PHE A 149 7.33 0.14 -12.20
N THR A 150 7.13 -0.97 -11.51
CA THR A 150 5.89 -1.27 -10.79
C THR A 150 6.22 -1.76 -9.40
N ILE A 151 5.38 -1.42 -8.44
CA ILE A 151 5.35 -1.95 -7.08
C ILE A 151 4.39 -3.13 -7.11
N ASP A 152 4.91 -4.35 -7.00
CA ASP A 152 4.11 -5.58 -7.00
C ASP A 152 3.77 -5.99 -5.57
N SER A 153 2.51 -5.82 -5.19
CA SER A 153 1.99 -6.20 -3.86
C SER A 153 1.19 -7.52 -3.88
N GLY A 154 1.35 -8.36 -4.92
CA GLY A 154 0.51 -9.54 -5.11
C GLY A 154 0.72 -10.65 -4.08
N LYS A 155 1.96 -10.83 -3.59
CA LYS A 155 2.33 -11.86 -2.61
C LYS A 155 3.09 -11.32 -1.39
N GLN A 156 3.60 -10.09 -1.49
CA GLN A 156 4.41 -9.47 -0.45
C GLN A 156 4.12 -7.97 -0.42
N GLY A 157 3.99 -7.35 0.75
CA GLY A 157 3.58 -5.94 0.90
C GLY A 157 3.03 -5.71 2.31
N ASN A 158 2.03 -4.85 2.49
CA ASN A 158 1.43 -4.62 3.82
C ASN A 158 -0.10 -4.51 3.76
N VAL A 159 -0.71 -4.00 4.83
CA VAL A 159 -2.16 -3.85 4.97
C VAL A 159 -2.79 -3.01 3.86
N THR A 160 -2.06 -2.08 3.24
CA THR A 160 -2.63 -1.20 2.21
C THR A 160 -3.03 -1.95 0.95
N ARG A 161 -2.45 -3.14 0.70
CA ARG A 161 -2.76 -3.97 -0.46
C ARG A 161 -4.21 -4.50 -0.45
N PHE A 162 -4.84 -4.49 0.72
CA PHE A 162 -6.20 -4.95 0.96
C PHE A 162 -7.24 -3.83 0.88
N ILE A 163 -6.81 -2.57 0.70
CA ILE A 163 -7.72 -1.42 0.63
C ILE A 163 -8.45 -1.48 -0.72
N ASN A 164 -9.78 -1.51 -0.66
CA ASN A 164 -10.61 -1.73 -1.84
C ASN A 164 -10.86 -0.45 -2.64
N HIS A 165 -11.44 -0.65 -3.83
CA HIS A 165 -11.88 0.42 -4.69
C HIS A 165 -13.22 1.02 -4.23
N SER A 166 -13.35 2.34 -4.35
CA SER A 166 -14.65 3.02 -4.37
C SER A 166 -14.64 4.17 -5.38
N GLU A 167 -15.77 4.38 -6.05
CA GLU A 167 -16.05 5.58 -6.86
C GLU A 167 -16.35 6.82 -5.98
N GLN A 168 -16.67 6.59 -4.71
CA GLN A 168 -16.81 7.61 -3.66
C GLN A 168 -15.82 7.29 -2.52
N PRO A 169 -14.51 7.48 -2.75
CA PRO A 169 -13.50 7.07 -1.80
C PRO A 169 -13.42 7.99 -0.57
N ASN A 170 -12.96 7.44 0.54
CA ASN A 170 -12.63 8.18 1.77
C ASN A 170 -11.11 8.23 2.05
N ALA A 171 -10.30 7.60 1.18
CA ALA A 171 -8.85 7.69 1.14
C ALA A 171 -8.32 7.94 -0.29
N GLU A 172 -7.07 8.38 -0.40
CA GLU A 172 -6.38 8.58 -1.67
C GLU A 172 -4.98 7.96 -1.66
N ALA A 173 -4.50 7.54 -2.83
CA ALA A 173 -3.12 7.13 -3.05
C ALA A 173 -2.34 8.27 -3.72
N ILE A 174 -1.27 8.75 -3.09
CA ILE A 174 -0.45 9.85 -3.59
C ILE A 174 1.02 9.47 -3.71
N GLY A 175 1.66 9.96 -4.79
CA GLY A 175 3.10 9.85 -4.99
C GLY A 175 3.84 10.95 -4.22
N VAL A 176 4.78 10.56 -3.36
CA VAL A 176 5.61 11.48 -2.57
C VAL A 176 7.10 11.24 -2.87
N PHE A 177 7.94 12.26 -2.70
CA PHE A 177 9.38 12.14 -2.93
C PHE A 177 10.15 12.47 -1.65
N SER A 178 10.79 11.46 -1.06
CA SER A 178 11.52 11.54 0.20
C SER A 178 12.82 10.74 0.12
N GLU A 179 13.87 11.19 0.79
CA GLU A 179 15.18 10.51 0.83
C GLU A 179 15.71 10.06 -0.54
N GLY A 180 15.47 10.86 -1.58
CA GLY A 180 15.96 10.59 -2.94
C GLY A 180 15.13 9.59 -3.74
N LEU A 181 14.03 9.07 -3.20
CA LEU A 181 13.16 8.08 -3.84
C LEU A 181 11.70 8.53 -3.88
N PHE A 182 10.96 7.99 -4.85
CA PHE A 182 9.50 8.08 -4.83
C PHE A 182 8.90 6.98 -3.95
N HIS A 183 7.81 7.32 -3.27
CA HIS A 183 6.96 6.41 -2.51
C HIS A 183 5.49 6.63 -2.92
N VAL A 184 4.66 5.62 -2.79
CA VAL A 184 3.19 5.76 -2.87
C VAL A 184 2.65 5.59 -1.47
N ILE A 185 1.94 6.59 -0.96
CA ILE A 185 1.31 6.51 0.37
C ILE A 185 -0.20 6.59 0.21
N ILE A 186 -0.91 5.95 1.14
CA ILE A 186 -2.35 6.06 1.30
C ILE A 186 -2.65 6.90 2.53
N ARG A 187 -3.54 7.88 2.37
CA ARG A 187 -4.04 8.72 3.47
C ARG A 187 -5.53 8.95 3.35
N THR A 188 -6.19 9.26 4.46
CA THR A 188 -7.60 9.63 4.47
C THR A 188 -7.82 11.02 3.86
N ILE A 189 -8.97 11.25 3.25
CA ILE A 189 -9.40 12.56 2.70
C ILE A 189 -10.72 13.05 3.33
N ALA A 190 -11.31 12.21 4.17
CA ALA A 190 -12.52 12.47 4.95
C ALA A 190 -12.35 11.83 6.33
N PRO A 191 -13.12 12.24 7.36
CA PRO A 191 -13.21 11.47 8.59
C PRO A 191 -13.71 10.05 8.29
N ILE A 192 -13.14 9.06 8.97
CA ILE A 192 -13.55 7.65 8.90
C ILE A 192 -13.96 7.22 10.29
N TYR A 193 -15.20 6.78 10.44
CA TYR A 193 -15.73 6.28 11.70
C TYR A 193 -15.45 4.79 11.87
N ALA A 194 -15.44 4.32 13.13
CA ALA A 194 -15.28 2.89 13.43
C ALA A 194 -16.29 2.04 12.65
N GLY A 195 -15.78 0.97 12.03
CA GLY A 195 -16.52 0.05 11.18
C GLY A 195 -16.70 0.48 9.73
N GLN A 196 -16.26 1.68 9.33
CA GLN A 196 -16.24 2.05 7.92
C GLN A 196 -15.09 1.38 7.19
N GLU A 197 -15.36 0.89 5.97
CA GLU A 197 -14.33 0.42 5.06
C GLU A 197 -13.52 1.61 4.53
N ILE A 198 -12.21 1.47 4.52
CA ILE A 198 -11.30 2.41 3.89
C ILE A 198 -11.19 2.01 2.42
N CYS A 199 -11.47 2.96 1.52
CA CYS A 199 -11.42 2.74 0.08
C CYS A 199 -10.77 3.92 -0.64
N TYR A 200 -10.05 3.65 -1.73
CA TYR A 200 -9.54 4.68 -2.64
C TYR A 200 -9.93 4.42 -4.09
N HIS A 201 -9.83 5.45 -4.93
CA HIS A 201 -10.07 5.29 -6.36
C HIS A 201 -8.84 4.66 -7.03
N TYR A 202 -8.95 3.43 -7.54
CA TYR A 202 -7.83 2.66 -8.12
C TYR A 202 -7.25 3.26 -9.41
N GLY A 203 -7.99 4.17 -10.03
CA GLY A 203 -7.57 4.89 -11.22
C GLY A 203 -8.24 4.32 -12.48
N PRO A 204 -8.39 5.16 -13.52
CA PRO A 204 -9.19 4.84 -14.71
C PRO A 204 -8.58 3.74 -15.60
N LEU A 205 -7.32 3.37 -15.36
CA LEU A 205 -6.63 2.32 -16.12
C LEU A 205 -6.75 0.93 -15.49
N TYR A 206 -7.20 0.84 -14.24
CA TYR A 206 -7.27 -0.40 -13.49
C TYR A 206 -8.20 -1.43 -14.15
N TRP A 207 -9.41 -1.01 -14.49
CA TRP A 207 -10.46 -1.88 -15.02
C TRP A 207 -10.22 -2.38 -16.45
N LYS A 208 -9.25 -1.80 -17.18
CA LYS A 208 -9.02 -2.12 -18.60
C LYS A 208 -8.42 -3.51 -18.85
N HIS A 209 -7.77 -4.12 -17.84
CA HIS A 209 -6.98 -5.35 -18.02
C HIS A 209 -7.39 -6.50 -17.09
N ARG A 210 -8.47 -6.34 -16.31
CA ARG A 210 -8.86 -7.31 -15.28
C ARG A 210 -9.55 -8.54 -15.89
N LYS A 211 -9.02 -9.74 -15.59
CA LYS A 211 -9.68 -11.03 -15.83
C LYS A 211 -10.63 -11.36 -14.67
N LYS A 212 -11.75 -12.03 -14.94
CA LYS A 212 -12.67 -12.53 -13.90
C LYS A 212 -11.93 -13.53 -12.99
N ARG A 213 -12.08 -13.42 -11.66
CA ARG A 213 -11.48 -14.35 -10.68
C ARG A 213 -12.38 -15.58 -10.45
N GLU A 214 -11.77 -16.72 -10.13
CA GLU A 214 -12.44 -17.89 -9.53
C GLU A 214 -12.55 -17.69 -8.01
N GLU A 215 -13.59 -18.26 -7.40
CA GLU A 215 -13.94 -18.07 -5.98
C GLU A 215 -12.88 -18.68 -5.05
N PHE A 216 -12.57 -17.98 -3.95
CA PHE A 216 -11.74 -18.48 -2.85
C PHE A 216 -12.47 -18.19 -1.54
N ILE A 217 -12.58 -19.18 -0.66
CA ILE A 217 -13.16 -19.06 0.68
C ILE A 217 -12.08 -19.53 1.66
N PRO A 218 -11.58 -18.66 2.57
CA PRO A 218 -10.66 -19.06 3.62
C PRO A 218 -11.41 -19.84 4.71
N GLU A 219 -10.88 -21.00 5.08
CA GLU A 219 -11.35 -21.83 6.20
C GLU A 219 -10.22 -21.92 7.24
N GLU A 220 -10.55 -21.88 8.54
CA GLU A 220 -9.60 -22.25 9.61
C GLU A 220 -9.59 -23.79 9.76
N GLU A 221 -8.40 -24.38 9.88
CA GLU A 221 -8.24 -25.80 10.30
C GLU A 221 -8.54 -25.99 11.80
#